data_AF-A0A444ZCI4-F1
#
_entry.id   AF-A0A444ZCI4-F1
#
_cell.length_a   1.000
_cell.length_b   1.000
_cell.length_c   1.000
_cell.angle_alpha   90.00
_cell.angle_beta   90.00
_cell.angle_gamma   90.00
#
_symmetry.space_group_name_H-M   'P 1'
#
loop_
_entity.id
_entity.type
_entity.pdbx_description
1 polymer ?
#
loop_
_entity_poly.entity_id
_entity_poly.type
_entity_poly.pdbx_seq_one_letter_code
_entity_poly.pdbx_strand_id
1 'polypeptide(L)'
;MDVGQMQRQWLDYTRSLFIEGFLDNQFLQLQQLQDENNPEFVVEVVSLFFDDSERLLKDLNFALSVSPELKTECLFALHTQFIDEFEKFNDLLVYFLLGRDQQGVDFKKVDAHVHQLKGSSSSIGAQRVKNACIAFRNFCEEQNVEACLRCLQQVKQEYCLVKNKLETLFRLEQQIVAAGGSIPMMELGFGVVVITIALSGCRRQGLRDR
;
A
#
# COMPACT_ATOMS: atom_id res chain seq x y z
N MET A 1 -7.34 -5.84 26.22
CA MET A 1 -7.69 -6.95 25.31
C MET A 1 -6.76 -8.10 25.61
N ASP A 2 -7.26 -9.33 25.54
CA ASP A 2 -6.42 -10.52 25.64
C ASP A 2 -5.61 -10.70 24.35
N VAL A 3 -4.39 -11.24 24.45
CA VAL A 3 -3.49 -11.45 23.29
C VAL A 3 -4.15 -12.32 22.24
N GLY A 4 -4.90 -13.34 22.65
CA GLY A 4 -5.63 -14.22 21.73
C GLY A 4 -6.72 -13.49 20.93
N GLN A 5 -7.34 -12.45 21.50
CA GLN A 5 -8.30 -11.62 20.78
C GLN A 5 -7.61 -10.72 19.74
N MET A 6 -6.47 -10.12 20.10
CA MET A 6 -5.68 -9.29 19.19
C MET A 6 -5.17 -10.10 18.00
N GLN A 7 -4.68 -11.32 18.24
CA GLN A 7 -4.24 -12.24 17.18
C GLN A 7 -5.38 -12.62 16.21
N ARG A 8 -6.60 -12.89 16.72
CA ARG A 8 -7.76 -13.14 15.87
C ARG A 8 -8.12 -11.93 15.03
N GLN A 9 -8.13 -10.75 15.63
CA GLN A 9 -8.40 -9.51 14.91
C GLN A 9 -7.38 -9.28 13.80
N TRP A 10 -6.09 -9.49 14.06
CA TRP A 10 -5.04 -9.40 13.05
C TRP A 10 -5.25 -10.43 11.93
N LEU A 11 -5.58 -11.68 12.25
CA LEU A 11 -5.85 -12.73 11.25
C LEU A 11 -7.04 -12.40 10.37
N ASP A 12 -8.15 -11.97 10.97
CA ASP A 12 -9.37 -11.63 10.24
C ASP A 12 -9.15 -10.40 9.34
N TYR A 13 -8.43 -9.40 9.84
CA TYR A 13 -8.06 -8.21 9.08
C TYR A 13 -7.14 -8.56 7.91
N THR A 14 -6.07 -9.31 8.15
CA THR A 14 -5.15 -9.77 7.10
C THR A 14 -5.90 -10.55 6.03
N ARG A 15 -6.79 -11.47 6.43
CA ARG A 15 -7.62 -12.25 5.49
C ARG A 15 -8.50 -11.34 4.63
N SER A 16 -9.07 -10.28 5.22
CA SER A 16 -9.87 -9.31 4.47
C SER A 16 -9.05 -8.63 3.37
N LEU A 17 -7.78 -8.30 3.62
CA LEU A 17 -6.89 -7.69 2.62
C LEU A 17 -6.67 -8.59 1.40
N PHE A 18 -6.55 -9.91 1.60
CA PHE A 18 -6.44 -10.88 0.50
C PHE A 18 -7.77 -11.07 -0.24
N ILE A 19 -8.89 -11.20 0.48
CA ILE A 19 -10.22 -11.38 -0.12
C ILE A 19 -10.64 -10.16 -0.95
N GLU A 20 -10.37 -8.96 -0.44
CA GLU A 20 -10.62 -7.69 -1.13
C GLU A 20 -9.61 -7.42 -2.26
N GLY A 21 -8.58 -8.26 -2.40
CA GLY A 21 -7.58 -8.20 -3.46
C GLY A 21 -6.54 -7.08 -3.30
N PHE A 22 -6.40 -6.50 -2.10
CA PHE A 22 -5.33 -5.54 -1.81
C PHE A 22 -3.95 -6.21 -1.84
N LEU A 23 -3.86 -7.41 -1.28
CA LEU A 23 -2.63 -8.20 -1.20
C LEU A 23 -2.78 -9.52 -1.96
N ASP A 24 -1.68 -9.99 -2.57
CA ASP A 24 -1.59 -11.27 -3.25
C ASP A 24 -0.51 -12.18 -2.64
N ASN A 25 -0.36 -13.39 -3.20
CA ASN A 25 0.59 -14.38 -2.70
C ASN A 25 2.04 -13.89 -2.66
N GLN A 26 2.41 -12.84 -3.40
CA GLN A 26 3.75 -12.24 -3.31
C GLN A 26 3.99 -11.62 -1.93
N PHE A 27 2.96 -11.07 -1.28
CA PHE A 27 3.07 -10.58 0.10
C PHE A 27 3.33 -11.72 1.09
N LEU A 28 2.69 -12.88 0.89
CA LEU A 28 2.97 -14.07 1.72
C LEU A 28 4.41 -14.57 1.56
N GLN A 29 4.94 -14.56 0.33
CA GLN A 29 6.34 -14.90 0.09
C GLN A 29 7.29 -13.92 0.79
N LEU A 30 6.94 -12.64 0.83
CA LEU A 30 7.71 -11.62 1.52
C LEU A 30 7.70 -11.85 3.04
N GLN A 31 6.55 -12.25 3.62
CA GLN A 31 6.45 -12.66 5.02
C GLN A 31 7.27 -13.92 5.34
N GLN A 32 7.41 -14.87 4.41
CA GLN A 32 8.24 -16.07 4.60
C GLN A 32 9.74 -15.78 4.69
N LEU A 33 10.19 -14.62 4.19
CA LEU A 33 11.58 -14.18 4.26
C LEU A 33 11.90 -13.49 5.60
N GLN A 34 10.89 -13.14 6.38
CA GLN A 34 11.08 -12.58 7.72
C GLN A 34 11.51 -13.70 8.69
N ASP A 35 12.59 -13.47 9.42
CA ASP A 35 13.12 -14.41 10.40
C ASP A 35 13.37 -13.73 11.76
N GLU A 36 13.83 -14.50 12.75
CA GLU A 36 14.14 -13.99 14.08
C GLU A 36 15.32 -12.99 14.09
N ASN A 37 16.18 -13.00 13.07
CA ASN A 37 17.34 -12.12 12.95
C ASN A 37 17.00 -10.78 12.28
N ASN A 38 15.98 -10.78 11.41
CA ASN A 38 15.45 -9.60 10.74
C ASN A 38 13.91 -9.55 10.82
N PRO A 39 13.36 -9.27 12.02
CA PRO A 39 11.92 -9.28 12.25
C PRO A 39 11.21 -8.05 11.67
N GLU A 40 11.95 -7.02 11.24
CA GLU A 40 11.39 -5.81 10.61
C GLU A 40 11.47 -5.87 9.06
N PHE A 41 11.96 -6.98 8.49
CA PHE A 41 12.17 -7.11 7.05
C PHE A 41 10.96 -6.69 6.21
N VAL A 42 9.76 -7.17 6.58
CA VAL A 42 8.52 -6.84 5.84
C VAL A 42 8.22 -5.34 5.93
N VAL A 43 8.35 -4.76 7.12
CA VAL A 43 8.09 -3.34 7.37
C VAL A 43 9.08 -2.46 6.60
N GLU A 44 10.37 -2.83 6.58
CA GLU A 44 11.42 -2.12 5.84
C GLU A 44 11.15 -2.13 4.33
N VAL A 45 10.84 -3.31 3.76
CA VAL A 45 10.56 -3.44 2.32
C VAL A 45 9.29 -2.68 1.92
N VAL A 46 8.25 -2.74 2.75
CA VAL A 46 7.00 -2.01 2.50
C VAL A 46 7.20 -0.50 2.66
N SER A 47 8.01 -0.05 3.61
CA SER A 47 8.34 1.37 3.78
C SER A 47 9.11 1.91 2.57
N LEU A 48 10.11 1.16 2.08
CA LEU A 48 10.85 1.51 0.87
C LEU A 48 9.93 1.60 -0.35
N PHE A 49 8.98 0.67 -0.48
CA PHE A 49 7.96 0.74 -1.53
C PHE A 49 7.14 2.04 -1.45
N PHE A 50 6.74 2.49 -0.27
CA PHE A 50 5.97 3.73 -0.13
C PHE A 50 6.79 4.97 -0.49
N ASP A 51 8.04 5.05 -0.04
CA ASP A 51 8.94 6.17 -0.35
C ASP A 51 9.18 6.28 -1.87
N ASP A 52 9.47 5.15 -2.52
CA ASP A 52 9.67 5.09 -3.97
C ASP A 52 8.38 5.43 -4.74
N SER A 53 7.24 4.92 -4.28
CA SER A 53 5.95 5.14 -4.93
C SER A 53 5.49 6.59 -4.82
N GLU A 54 5.70 7.26 -3.68
CA GLU A 54 5.38 8.69 -3.53
C GLU A 54 6.19 9.55 -4.50
N ARG A 55 7.48 9.22 -4.67
CA ARG A 55 8.33 9.89 -5.66
C ARG A 55 7.82 9.67 -7.08
N LEU A 56 7.51 8.42 -7.44
CA LEU A 56 7.00 8.08 -8.78
C LEU A 56 5.64 8.72 -9.09
N LEU A 57 4.71 8.71 -8.13
CA LEU A 57 3.40 9.35 -8.29
C LEU A 57 3.51 10.86 -8.43
N LYS A 58 4.46 11.49 -7.72
CA LYS A 58 4.76 12.92 -7.86
C LYS A 58 5.34 13.25 -9.24
N ASP A 59 6.28 12.44 -9.72
CA ASP A 59 6.89 12.61 -11.04
C ASP A 59 5.86 12.38 -12.17
N LEU A 60 5.00 11.37 -12.03
CA LEU A 60 3.86 11.13 -12.94
C LEU A 60 2.88 12.30 -12.95
N ASN A 61 2.54 12.83 -11.77
CA ASN A 61 1.67 13.98 -11.67
C ASN A 61 2.28 15.19 -12.40
N PHE A 62 3.57 15.46 -12.21
CA PHE A 62 4.25 16.53 -12.92
C PHE A 62 4.32 16.30 -14.43
N ALA A 63 4.56 15.06 -14.88
CA ALA A 63 4.62 14.72 -16.30
C ALA A 63 3.27 14.87 -17.02
N LEU A 64 2.16 14.68 -16.30
CA LEU A 64 0.79 14.83 -16.83
C LEU A 64 0.15 16.21 -16.56
N SER A 65 0.73 17.02 -15.67
CA SER A 65 0.19 18.34 -15.28
C SER A 65 1.01 19.48 -15.88
N VAL A 66 0.38 20.29 -16.74
CA VAL A 66 0.84 21.67 -16.98
C VAL A 66 0.40 22.50 -15.76
N SER A 67 1.31 22.68 -14.79
CA SER A 67 1.23 23.57 -13.60
C SER A 67 0.48 23.05 -12.35
N PRO A 68 0.89 23.52 -11.15
CA PRO A 68 0.83 22.74 -9.92
C PRO A 68 -0.40 23.07 -9.08
N GLU A 69 -0.93 22.06 -8.38
CA GLU A 69 -1.30 22.11 -6.96
C GLU A 69 -2.10 20.84 -6.60
N LEU A 70 -1.39 19.75 -6.34
CA LEU A 70 -1.90 18.71 -5.44
C LEU A 70 -0.98 18.66 -4.22
N LYS A 71 -1.01 19.73 -3.43
CA LYS A 71 -0.84 19.52 -1.99
C LYS A 71 -2.21 19.01 -1.51
N THR A 72 -2.22 18.00 -0.64
CA THR A 72 -3.36 17.52 0.17
C THR A 72 -4.01 16.16 -0.18
N GLU A 73 -3.27 15.09 -0.54
CA GLU A 73 -3.91 13.75 -0.71
C GLU A 73 -3.23 12.53 -0.06
N CYS A 74 -2.46 12.73 1.01
CA CYS A 74 -2.29 11.65 2.01
C CYS A 74 -2.83 12.02 3.39
N LEU A 75 -3.11 13.31 3.65
CA LEU A 75 -3.57 13.78 4.97
C LEU A 75 -5.10 13.70 5.16
N PHE A 76 -5.88 13.46 4.10
CA PHE A 76 -7.34 13.31 4.20
C PHE A 76 -7.80 11.86 4.46
N ALA A 77 -6.90 10.86 4.37
CA ALA A 77 -7.25 9.48 4.67
C ALA A 77 -7.32 9.16 6.18
N LEU A 78 -6.93 10.10 7.04
CA LEU A 78 -6.99 9.96 8.50
C LEU A 78 -8.28 10.48 9.14
N HIS A 79 -9.32 10.78 8.35
CA HIS A 79 -10.63 11.19 8.90
C HIS A 79 -11.80 10.38 8.29
N THR A 80 -11.75 9.08 8.57
CA THR A 80 -12.89 8.23 8.96
C THR A 80 -14.21 8.34 8.16
N GLN A 81 -14.49 7.29 7.37
CA GLN A 81 -15.85 6.78 7.09
C GLN A 81 -16.86 7.62 6.28
N PHE A 82 -16.48 8.73 5.64
CA PHE A 82 -17.43 9.53 4.84
C PHE A 82 -16.80 10.19 3.60
N ILE A 83 -16.23 9.42 2.67
CA ILE A 83 -15.71 9.96 1.39
C ILE A 83 -15.95 8.96 0.24
N ASP A 84 -17.14 8.39 0.12
CA ASP A 84 -17.56 7.77 -1.16
C ASP A 84 -18.32 8.77 -2.05
N GLU A 85 -18.74 9.93 -1.53
CA GLU A 85 -19.49 10.95 -2.29
C GLU A 85 -18.68 12.22 -2.65
N PHE A 86 -17.60 12.55 -1.96
CA PHE A 86 -16.91 13.84 -2.15
C PHE A 86 -15.89 13.84 -3.31
N GLU A 87 -15.30 12.69 -3.68
CA GLU A 87 -14.36 12.58 -4.81
C GLU A 87 -15.03 12.79 -6.18
N LYS A 88 -16.36 12.60 -6.30
CA LYS A 88 -17.09 12.83 -7.56
C LYS A 88 -17.30 14.32 -7.88
N PHE A 89 -17.24 15.20 -6.89
CA PHE A 89 -17.58 16.61 -7.08
C PHE A 89 -16.38 17.47 -7.54
N ASN A 90 -15.14 17.03 -7.25
CA ASN A 90 -13.94 17.81 -7.56
C ASN A 90 -13.41 17.56 -8.99
N ASP A 91 -13.56 16.35 -9.54
CA ASP A 91 -13.14 16.02 -10.91
C ASP A 91 -13.90 16.78 -12.00
N LEU A 92 -15.18 17.09 -11.75
CA LEU A 92 -16.02 17.77 -12.75
C LEU A 92 -15.74 19.28 -12.81
N LEU A 93 -15.24 19.88 -11.72
CA LEU A 93 -14.99 21.33 -11.64
C LEU A 93 -13.61 21.72 -12.19
N VAL A 94 -12.61 20.83 -12.10
CA VAL A 94 -11.26 21.10 -12.64
C VAL A 94 -11.25 20.99 -14.17
N TYR A 95 -12.02 20.08 -14.76
CA TYR A 95 -12.07 19.88 -16.21
C TYR A 95 -12.85 20.98 -16.96
N PHE A 96 -13.79 21.66 -16.29
CA PHE A 96 -14.65 22.68 -16.91
C PHE A 96 -14.03 24.09 -16.95
N LEU A 97 -13.02 24.40 -16.12
CA LEU A 97 -12.52 25.78 -15.94
C LEU A 97 -11.15 26.09 -16.56
N LEU A 98 -10.40 25.12 -17.06
CA LEU A 98 -9.06 25.36 -17.61
C LEU A 98 -8.96 25.00 -19.11
N GLY A 99 -9.13 26.02 -19.95
CA GLY A 99 -8.71 25.97 -21.35
C GLY A 99 -7.21 25.68 -21.44
N ARG A 100 -6.86 24.55 -22.05
CA ARG A 100 -5.47 24.05 -22.13
C ARG A 100 -4.73 24.63 -23.33
N ASP A 101 -3.67 25.38 -23.07
CA ASP A 101 -2.52 25.46 -23.97
C ASP A 101 -1.77 24.12 -23.90
N GLN A 102 -1.78 23.37 -25.00
CA GLN A 102 -1.14 22.07 -25.12
C GLN A 102 0.39 22.22 -25.10
N GLN A 103 1.01 22.05 -23.95
CA GLN A 103 2.39 21.55 -23.91
C GLN A 103 2.33 20.02 -23.98
N GLY A 104 3.00 19.44 -24.99
CA GLY A 104 2.94 18.02 -25.30
C GLY A 104 3.39 17.15 -24.13
N VAL A 105 2.54 16.22 -23.72
CA VAL A 105 2.84 15.21 -22.69
C VAL A 105 3.91 14.25 -23.22
N ASP A 106 4.98 14.03 -22.47
CA ASP A 106 6.00 13.03 -22.79
C ASP A 106 5.55 11.64 -22.32
N PHE A 107 4.73 10.98 -23.14
CA PHE A 107 4.19 9.65 -22.85
C PHE A 107 5.26 8.58 -22.62
N LYS A 108 6.49 8.77 -23.15
CA LYS A 108 7.59 7.81 -22.91
C LYS A 108 8.07 7.85 -21.47
N LYS A 109 8.17 9.06 -20.88
CA LYS A 109 8.50 9.21 -19.46
C LYS A 109 7.37 8.70 -18.57
N VAL A 110 6.12 9.00 -18.93
CA VAL A 110 4.95 8.50 -18.19
C VAL A 110 4.94 6.97 -18.18
N ASP A 111 5.10 6.30 -19.33
CA ASP A 111 5.14 4.84 -19.38
C ASP A 111 6.29 4.25 -18.55
N ALA A 112 7.48 4.86 -18.59
CA ALA A 112 8.61 4.41 -17.77
C ALA A 112 8.31 4.45 -16.27
N HIS A 113 7.72 5.54 -15.78
CA HIS A 113 7.33 5.68 -14.37
C HIS A 113 6.21 4.71 -13.98
N VAL A 114 5.18 4.53 -14.82
CA VAL A 114 4.10 3.55 -14.57
C VAL A 114 4.65 2.13 -14.57
N HIS A 115 5.58 1.81 -15.46
CA HIS A 115 6.24 0.51 -15.51
C HIS A 115 7.03 0.23 -14.22
N GLN A 116 7.78 1.21 -13.73
CA GLN A 116 8.50 1.10 -12.47
C GLN A 116 7.55 0.90 -11.28
N LEU A 117 6.47 1.67 -11.21
CA LEU A 117 5.46 1.55 -10.15
C LEU A 117 4.73 0.20 -10.20
N LYS A 118 4.45 -0.32 -11.40
CA LYS A 118 3.91 -1.68 -11.58
C LYS A 118 4.88 -2.71 -11.00
N GLY A 119 6.17 -2.57 -11.29
CA GLY A 119 7.23 -3.47 -10.78
C GLY A 119 7.29 -3.46 -9.26
N SER A 120 7.39 -2.28 -8.65
CA SER A 120 7.45 -2.12 -7.19
C SER A 120 6.18 -2.60 -6.49
N SER A 121 5.01 -2.33 -7.06
CA SER A 121 3.73 -2.83 -6.52
C SER A 121 3.63 -4.35 -6.62
N SER A 122 4.19 -4.93 -7.69
CA SER A 122 4.25 -6.38 -7.84
C SER A 122 5.15 -7.02 -6.79
N SER A 123 6.32 -6.44 -6.49
CA SER A 123 7.27 -7.04 -5.54
C SER A 123 6.78 -7.10 -4.10
N ILE A 124 5.87 -6.21 -3.69
CA ILE A 124 5.24 -6.26 -2.36
C ILE A 124 3.87 -6.95 -2.36
N GLY A 125 3.39 -7.41 -3.52
CA GLY A 125 2.07 -8.03 -3.66
C GLY A 125 0.88 -7.07 -3.59
N ALA A 126 1.07 -5.77 -3.82
CA ALA A 126 -0.02 -4.78 -3.92
C ALA A 126 -0.79 -4.94 -5.24
N GLN A 127 -1.71 -5.90 -5.27
CA GLN A 127 -2.36 -6.36 -6.50
C GLN A 127 -3.24 -5.29 -7.16
N ARG A 128 -4.04 -4.54 -6.40
CA ARG A 128 -4.91 -3.48 -6.97
C ARG A 128 -4.10 -2.37 -7.64
N VAL A 129 -3.02 -1.91 -7.00
CA VAL A 129 -2.11 -0.89 -7.57
C VAL A 129 -1.46 -1.42 -8.85
N LYS A 130 -0.95 -2.66 -8.82
CA LYS A 130 -0.39 -3.35 -10.00
C LYS A 130 -1.39 -3.37 -11.17
N ASN A 131 -2.65 -3.72 -10.90
CA ASN A 131 -3.69 -3.81 -11.92
C ASN A 131 -4.06 -2.43 -12.49
N ALA A 132 -4.16 -1.41 -11.65
CA ALA A 132 -4.38 -0.03 -12.08
C ALA A 132 -3.23 0.48 -12.96
N CYS A 133 -1.97 0.14 -12.63
CA CYS A 133 -0.82 0.47 -13.47
C CYS A 133 -0.85 -0.25 -14.83
N ILE A 134 -1.33 -1.50 -14.89
CA ILE A 134 -1.51 -2.21 -16.17
C ILE A 134 -2.53 -1.49 -17.05
N ALA A 135 -3.68 -1.10 -16.48
CA ALA A 135 -4.70 -0.35 -17.21
C ALA A 135 -4.16 0.99 -17.70
N PHE A 136 -3.42 1.72 -16.87
CA PHE A 136 -2.78 2.99 -17.23
C PHE A 136 -1.89 2.82 -18.47
N ARG A 137 -1.01 1.80 -18.50
CA ARG A 137 -0.09 1.60 -19.65
C ARG A 137 -0.82 1.46 -20.98
N ASN A 138 -1.97 0.78 -21.00
CA ASN A 138 -2.77 0.66 -22.22
C ASN A 138 -3.21 2.03 -22.75
N PHE A 139 -3.58 2.96 -21.86
CA PHE A 139 -3.98 4.33 -22.27
C PHE A 139 -2.79 5.22 -22.63
N CYS A 140 -1.60 4.98 -22.08
CA CYS A 140 -0.37 5.63 -22.53
C CYS A 140 -0.05 5.31 -23.99
N GLU A 141 -0.27 4.06 -24.41
CA GLU A 141 -0.06 3.62 -25.80
C GLU A 141 -1.04 4.31 -26.77
N GLU A 142 -2.27 4.56 -26.33
CA GLU A 142 -3.30 5.31 -27.08
C GLU A 142 -3.09 6.83 -27.09
N GLN A 143 -2.08 7.36 -26.39
CA GLN A 143 -1.77 8.79 -26.24
C GLN A 143 -2.96 9.64 -25.76
N ASN A 144 -3.84 9.06 -24.94
CA ASN A 144 -5.02 9.74 -24.43
C ASN A 144 -4.73 10.40 -23.07
N VAL A 145 -4.49 11.72 -23.09
CA VAL A 145 -4.15 12.51 -21.89
C VAL A 145 -5.26 12.45 -20.82
N GLU A 146 -6.52 12.51 -21.22
CA GLU A 146 -7.66 12.48 -20.30
C GLU A 146 -7.79 11.13 -19.60
N ALA A 147 -7.63 10.04 -20.36
CA ALA A 147 -7.62 8.70 -19.79
C ALA A 147 -6.42 8.47 -18.86
N CYS A 148 -5.24 8.98 -19.22
CA CYS A 148 -4.04 8.91 -18.37
C CYS A 148 -4.23 9.65 -17.05
N LEU A 149 -4.89 10.81 -17.04
CA LEU A 149 -5.19 11.56 -15.81
C LEU A 149 -6.16 10.80 -14.91
N ARG A 150 -7.23 10.24 -15.44
CA ARG A 150 -8.17 9.41 -14.67
C ARG A 150 -7.49 8.17 -14.10
N CYS A 151 -6.61 7.54 -14.88
CA CYS A 151 -5.84 6.39 -14.39
C CYS A 151 -4.84 6.79 -13.31
N LEU A 152 -4.19 7.95 -13.41
CA LEU A 152 -3.30 8.45 -12.37
C LEU A 152 -4.03 8.63 -11.05
N GLN A 153 -5.22 9.23 -11.10
CA GLN A 153 -6.06 9.39 -9.90
C GLN A 153 -6.47 8.04 -9.32
N GLN A 154 -6.88 7.09 -10.17
CA GLN A 154 -7.19 5.73 -9.73
C GLN A 154 -5.98 5.06 -9.07
N VAL A 155 -4.79 5.15 -9.65
CA VAL A 155 -3.57 4.59 -9.06
C VAL A 155 -3.26 5.23 -7.71
N LYS A 156 -3.40 6.56 -7.57
CA LYS A 156 -3.22 7.26 -6.28
C LYS A 156 -4.22 6.80 -5.22
N GLN A 157 -5.49 6.64 -5.59
CA GLN A 157 -6.53 6.16 -4.69
C GLN A 157 -6.20 4.75 -4.19
N GLU A 158 -5.88 3.84 -5.11
CA GLU A 158 -5.49 2.46 -4.78
C GLU A 158 -4.24 2.40 -3.91
N TYR A 159 -3.25 3.26 -4.20
CA TYR A 159 -2.04 3.40 -3.43
C TYR A 159 -2.32 3.86 -1.99
N CYS A 160 -3.14 4.90 -1.81
CA CYS A 160 -3.53 5.38 -0.49
C CYS A 160 -4.30 4.32 0.29
N LEU A 161 -5.22 3.59 -0.36
CA LEU A 161 -5.97 2.53 0.30
C LEU A 161 -5.06 1.40 0.80
N VAL A 162 -4.13 0.90 -0.03
CA VAL A 162 -3.21 -0.17 0.39
C VAL A 162 -2.24 0.33 1.46
N LYS A 163 -1.76 1.58 1.39
CA LYS A 163 -0.90 2.19 2.39
C LYS A 163 -1.55 2.22 3.77
N ASN A 164 -2.74 2.80 3.88
CA ASN A 164 -3.48 2.86 5.15
C ASN A 164 -3.79 1.45 5.69
N LYS A 165 -4.09 0.50 4.79
CA LYS A 165 -4.39 -0.87 5.17
C LYS A 165 -3.17 -1.58 5.76
N LEU A 166 -2.00 -1.42 5.15
CA LEU A 166 -0.72 -1.97 5.63
C LEU A 166 -0.25 -1.26 6.92
N GLU A 167 -0.40 0.05 7.04
CA GLU A 167 -0.12 0.78 8.29
C GLU A 167 -0.97 0.25 9.45
N THR A 168 -2.26 0.00 9.20
CA THR A 168 -3.15 -0.61 10.19
C THR A 168 -2.73 -2.04 10.54
N LEU A 169 -2.29 -2.82 9.55
CA LEU A 169 -1.78 -4.17 9.74
C LEU A 169 -0.57 -4.18 10.69
N PHE A 170 0.45 -3.38 10.40
CA PHE A 170 1.65 -3.26 11.23
C PHE A 170 1.35 -2.71 12.62
N ARG A 171 0.38 -1.78 12.74
CA ARG A 171 -0.06 -1.28 14.04
C ARG A 171 -0.70 -2.39 14.89
N LEU A 172 -1.43 -3.33 14.29
CA LEU A 172 -1.98 -4.48 15.01
C LEU A 172 -0.87 -5.45 15.43
N GLU A 173 0.15 -5.66 14.59
CA GLU A 173 1.32 -6.48 14.94
C GLU A 173 2.07 -5.92 16.15
N GLN A 174 2.35 -4.62 16.12
CA GLN A 174 3.00 -3.92 17.24
C GLN A 174 2.20 -4.04 18.54
N GLN A 175 0.86 -4.02 18.49
CA GLN A 175 0.03 -4.21 19.67
C GLN A 175 0.13 -5.62 20.25
N ILE A 176 0.15 -6.65 19.39
CA ILE A 176 0.31 -8.05 19.82
C ILE A 176 1.68 -8.22 20.48
N VAL A 177 2.73 -7.72 19.84
CA VAL A 177 4.11 -7.82 20.32
C VAL A 177 4.31 -7.05 21.62
N ALA A 178 3.78 -5.83 21.72
CA ALA A 178 3.84 -5.02 22.94
C ALA A 178 3.09 -5.68 24.11
N ALA A 179 2.08 -6.50 23.84
CA ALA A 179 1.37 -7.31 24.82
C ALA A 179 2.08 -8.65 25.15
N GLY A 180 3.27 -8.91 24.57
CA GLY A 180 4.04 -10.13 24.76
C GLY A 180 3.57 -11.33 23.94
N GLY A 181 2.71 -11.12 22.93
CA GLY A 181 2.26 -12.12 21.99
C GLY A 181 3.18 -12.29 20.78
N SER A 182 2.95 -13.35 20.01
CA SER A 182 3.59 -13.59 18.71
C SER A 182 2.61 -13.35 17.56
N ILE A 183 3.13 -12.93 16.41
CA ILE A 183 2.31 -12.78 15.19
C ILE A 183 1.98 -14.18 14.64
N PRO A 184 0.69 -14.52 14.45
CA PRO A 184 0.32 -15.80 13.88
C PRO A 184 0.68 -15.82 12.39
N MET A 185 1.16 -16.95 11.86
CA MET A 185 1.44 -17.05 10.42
C MET A 185 0.15 -17.40 9.67
N MET A 186 0.01 -16.83 8.46
CA MET A 186 -1.11 -17.07 7.57
C MET A 186 -0.71 -18.08 6.48
N GLU A 187 -1.28 -19.28 6.53
CA GLU A 187 -1.27 -20.20 5.39
C GLU A 187 -2.65 -20.14 4.71
N LEU A 188 -2.70 -19.84 3.41
CA LEU A 188 -3.94 -19.86 2.62
C LEU A 188 -4.43 -21.30 2.28
N GLY A 189 -3.97 -22.31 3.03
CA GLY A 189 -4.44 -23.69 2.96
C GLY A 189 -4.40 -24.35 4.35
N PHE A 190 -5.58 -24.57 4.94
CA PHE A 190 -5.83 -25.42 6.12
C PHE A 190 -4.65 -25.66 7.11
N GLY A 191 -4.36 -24.68 7.97
CA GLY A 191 -3.54 -24.90 9.16
C GLY A 191 -2.82 -23.62 9.61
N VAL A 192 -3.14 -23.11 10.80
CA VAL A 192 -2.38 -22.00 11.38
C VAL A 192 -1.08 -22.57 11.94
N VAL A 193 0.04 -22.37 11.24
CA VAL A 193 1.38 -22.53 11.82
C VAL A 193 1.69 -21.21 12.55
N VAL A 194 2.28 -21.27 13.74
CA VAL A 194 2.70 -20.07 14.49
C VAL A 194 4.19 -19.93 14.29
N ILE A 195 4.65 -18.90 13.57
CA ILE A 195 6.07 -18.53 13.60
C ILE A 195 6.29 -17.69 14.85
N THR A 196 7.17 -18.16 15.74
CA THR A 196 7.60 -17.45 16.93
C THR A 196 8.57 -16.34 16.54
N ILE A 197 8.07 -15.21 16.04
CA ILE A 197 8.89 -14.00 15.99
C ILE A 197 8.73 -13.30 17.34
N ALA A 198 9.51 -13.76 18.32
CA ALA A 198 9.70 -13.02 19.55
C ALA A 198 10.59 -11.80 19.22
N LEU A 199 9.95 -10.69 18.85
CA LEU A 199 10.61 -9.39 18.81
C LEU A 199 11.21 -9.14 20.20
N SER A 200 12.52 -9.33 20.28
CA SER A 200 13.26 -9.53 21.52
C SER A 200 13.33 -8.23 22.31
N GLY A 201 12.38 -8.05 23.24
CA GLY A 201 12.40 -7.03 24.29
C GLY A 201 12.27 -7.60 25.72
N CYS A 202 12.07 -8.91 25.89
CA CYS A 202 12.00 -9.52 27.21
C CYS A 202 13.39 -9.92 27.70
N ARG A 203 14.01 -9.07 28.54
CA ARG A 203 15.02 -9.53 29.51
C ARG A 203 14.43 -10.74 30.25
N ARG A 204 14.99 -11.92 30.03
CA ARG A 204 14.78 -13.07 30.90
C ARG A 204 15.10 -12.66 32.33
N GLN A 205 14.08 -12.47 33.15
CA GLN A 205 14.23 -12.56 34.60
C GLN A 205 14.72 -13.98 34.89
N GLY A 206 15.94 -14.06 35.41
CA GLY A 206 16.53 -15.30 35.89
C GLY A 206 15.67 -15.90 37.00
N LEU A 207 15.10 -17.06 36.71
CA LEU A 207 14.74 -18.11 37.67
C LEU A 207 15.70 -19.25 37.31
N ARG A 208 16.76 -19.54 38.05
CA ARG A 208 16.89 -20.31 39.31
C ARG A 208 18.42 -20.66 39.40
N ASP A 209 19.12 -20.94 40.49
CA ASP A 209 18.84 -21.68 41.73
C ASP A 209 20.07 -21.49 42.67
N ARG A 210 19.82 -21.55 43.98
CA ARG A 210 20.75 -21.67 45.14
C ARG A 210 21.47 -20.43 45.67
#